data_AF-A0A1B8QCA0-F1
#
_entry.id   AF-A0A1B8QCA0-F1
#
_cell.length_a   1.000
_cell.length_b   1.000
_cell.length_c   1.000
_cell.angle_alpha   90.00
_cell.angle_beta   90.00
_cell.angle_gamma   90.00
#
_symmetry.space_group_name_H-M   'P 1'
#
loop_
_entity.id
_entity.type
_entity.pdbx_description
1 polymer ?
#
loop_
_entity_poly.entity_id
_entity_poly.type
_entity_poly.pdbx_seq_one_letter_code
_entity_poly.pdbx_strand_id
1 'polypeptide(L)'
;MTVIRGHIIRLDPTDKQATYFAKACGVARLAYNWAEFKRQLIYKANQWGKVVKEVDRFYPSSKTCSNCGFVMAKADLTLNVRNWQCPSCHKQHDRDVNASINILNNATKVLTV
;
A
#
# COMPACT_ATOMS: atom_id res chain seq x y z
N MET A 1 -47.03 -0.14 11.99
CA MET A 1 -46.20 -1.30 12.39
C MET A 1 -44.76 -0.81 12.51
N THR A 2 -44.22 -0.73 13.72
CA THR A 2 -42.89 -0.18 13.98
C THR A 2 -41.84 -1.28 13.79
N VAL A 3 -40.98 -1.15 12.78
CA VAL A 3 -39.89 -2.11 12.53
C VAL A 3 -38.67 -1.71 13.36
N ILE A 4 -38.24 -2.57 14.27
CA ILE A 4 -36.98 -2.39 15.01
C ILE A 4 -35.83 -2.52 13.99
N ARG A 5 -35.10 -1.42 13.75
CA ARG A 5 -33.99 -1.37 12.77
C ARG A 5 -32.66 -1.96 13.30
N GLY A 6 -32.59 -2.28 14.58
CA GLY A 6 -31.43 -2.93 15.19
C GLY A 6 -31.59 -3.14 16.69
N HIS A 7 -30.88 -4.13 17.24
CA HIS A 7 -30.82 -4.42 18.66
C HIS A 7 -29.47 -3.93 19.20
N ILE A 8 -29.51 -3.14 20.27
CA ILE A 8 -28.32 -2.80 21.05
C ILE A 8 -28.28 -3.78 22.22
N ILE A 9 -27.24 -4.62 22.25
CA ILE A 9 -27.00 -5.55 23.34
C ILE A 9 -25.73 -5.08 24.06
N ARG A 10 -25.82 -4.87 25.37
CA ARG A 10 -24.65 -4.60 26.21
C ARG A 10 -23.82 -5.88 26.28
N LEU A 11 -22.53 -5.76 25.99
CA LEU A 11 -21.57 -6.83 26.23
C LEU A 11 -21.04 -6.69 27.66
N ASP A 12 -21.06 -7.78 28.42
CA ASP A 12 -20.43 -7.89 29.74
C ASP A 12 -19.22 -8.83 29.63
N PRO A 13 -18.04 -8.32 29.20
CA PRO A 13 -16.88 -9.15 28.93
C PRO A 13 -16.19 -9.61 30.22
N THR A 14 -15.66 -10.84 30.19
CA THR A 14 -14.67 -11.31 31.17
C THR A 14 -13.35 -10.52 31.07
N ASP A 15 -12.51 -10.55 32.10
CA ASP A 15 -11.21 -9.85 32.11
C ASP A 15 -10.30 -10.21 30.92
N LYS A 16 -10.33 -11.49 30.50
CA LYS A 16 -9.60 -11.96 29.30
C LYS A 16 -10.16 -11.33 28.02
N GLN A 17 -11.48 -11.25 27.91
CA GLN A 17 -12.16 -10.64 26.75
C GLN A 17 -11.95 -9.12 26.73
N ALA A 18 -12.05 -8.44 27.87
CA ALA A 18 -11.77 -7.01 27.98
C ALA A 18 -10.33 -6.69 27.58
N THR A 19 -9.36 -7.49 28.04
CA THR A 19 -7.95 -7.38 27.63
C THR A 19 -7.78 -7.60 26.13
N TYR A 20 -8.46 -8.59 25.54
CA TYR A 20 -8.42 -8.84 24.10
C TYR A 20 -9.04 -7.67 23.31
N PHE A 21 -10.21 -7.18 23.71
CA PHE A 21 -10.87 -6.04 23.08
C PHE A 21 -10.03 -4.78 23.15
N ALA A 22 -9.36 -4.52 24.28
CA ALA A 22 -8.44 -3.40 24.43
C ALA A 22 -7.20 -3.54 23.51
N LYS A 23 -6.67 -4.76 23.32
CA LYS A 23 -5.57 -5.03 22.38
C LYS A 23 -6.00 -4.91 20.90
N ALA A 24 -7.24 -5.25 20.59
CA ALA A 24 -7.80 -5.15 19.24
C ALA A 24 -8.26 -3.72 18.90
N CYS A 25 -8.59 -2.92 19.92
CA CYS A 25 -8.94 -1.51 19.79
C CYS A 25 -7.73 -0.72 19.28
N GLY A 26 -7.82 -0.18 18.05
CA GLY A 26 -6.81 0.71 17.47
C GLY A 26 -5.66 0.03 16.70
N VAL A 27 -5.26 -1.19 17.07
CA VAL A 27 -4.15 -1.92 16.39
C VAL A 27 -4.57 -2.46 15.01
N ALA A 28 -5.87 -2.59 14.77
CA ALA A 28 -6.44 -3.36 13.67
C ALA A 28 -7.15 -2.56 12.59
N ARG A 29 -6.89 -1.25 12.40
CA ARG A 29 -7.51 -0.51 11.29
C ARG A 29 -6.61 -0.42 10.06
N LEU A 30 -5.36 0.02 10.21
CA LEU A 30 -4.49 0.27 9.04
C LEU A 30 -4.05 -1.03 8.34
N ALA A 31 -3.58 -2.02 9.10
CA ALA A 31 -3.14 -3.31 8.54
C ALA A 31 -4.31 -4.10 7.92
N TYR A 32 -5.48 -4.08 8.56
CA TYR A 32 -6.69 -4.72 8.03
C TYR A 32 -7.19 -3.99 6.79
N ASN A 33 -7.15 -2.66 6.74
CA ASN A 33 -7.57 -1.90 5.57
C ASN A 33 -6.71 -2.21 4.34
N TRP A 34 -5.38 -2.34 4.50
CA TRP A 34 -4.51 -2.70 3.37
C TRP A 34 -4.71 -4.15 2.91
N ALA A 35 -4.86 -5.08 3.86
CA ALA A 35 -5.15 -6.48 3.55
C ALA A 35 -6.52 -6.64 2.86
N GLU A 36 -7.54 -5.93 3.34
CA GLU A 36 -8.87 -5.92 2.75
C GLU A 36 -8.87 -5.25 1.37
N PHE A 37 -8.17 -4.13 1.21
CA PHE A 37 -7.99 -3.49 -0.10
C PHE A 37 -7.34 -4.45 -1.10
N LYS A 38 -6.26 -5.12 -0.70
CA LYS A 38 -5.60 -6.14 -1.54
C LYS A 38 -6.56 -7.28 -1.87
N ARG A 39 -7.32 -7.79 -0.90
CA ARG A 39 -8.30 -8.85 -1.10
C ARG A 39 -9.37 -8.45 -2.13
N GLN A 40 -9.91 -7.24 -2.01
CA GLN A 40 -10.89 -6.69 -2.95
C GLN A 40 -10.29 -6.50 -4.35
N LEU A 41 -9.06 -6.00 -4.45
CA LEU A 41 -8.36 -5.85 -5.72
C LEU A 41 -8.18 -7.18 -6.44
N ILE A 42 -7.72 -8.22 -5.73
CA ILE A 42 -7.56 -9.58 -6.29
C ILE A 42 -8.92 -10.16 -6.69
N TYR A 43 -9.93 -10.04 -5.81
CA TYR A 43 -11.28 -10.50 -6.09
C TYR A 43 -11.81 -9.88 -7.38
N LYS A 44 -11.76 -8.56 -7.51
CA LYS A 44 -12.20 -7.85 -8.71
C LYS A 44 -11.35 -8.22 -9.91
N ALA A 45 -10.03 -8.24 -9.82
CA ALA A 45 -9.18 -8.64 -10.93
C ALA A 45 -9.57 -10.02 -11.49
N ASN A 46 -9.78 -11.00 -10.61
CA ASN A 46 -10.21 -12.35 -11.00
C ASN A 46 -11.58 -12.35 -11.69
N GLN A 47 -12.55 -11.54 -11.22
CA GLN A 47 -13.85 -11.40 -11.88
C GLN A 47 -13.75 -10.94 -13.34
N TRP A 48 -12.71 -10.19 -13.69
CA TRP A 48 -12.47 -9.64 -15.03
C TRP A 48 -11.37 -10.38 -15.80
N GLY A 49 -10.91 -11.55 -15.33
CA GLY A 49 -9.83 -12.32 -15.95
C GLY A 49 -8.47 -11.58 -15.96
N LYS A 50 -8.23 -10.70 -14.98
CA LYS A 50 -6.99 -9.95 -14.80
C LYS A 50 -6.14 -10.58 -13.69
N VAL A 51 -4.83 -10.34 -13.75
CA VAL A 51 -3.86 -10.81 -12.75
C VAL A 51 -3.32 -9.63 -11.96
N VAL A 52 -3.24 -9.77 -10.63
CA VAL A 52 -2.56 -8.82 -9.75
C VAL A 52 -1.15 -9.33 -9.49
N LYS A 53 -0.15 -8.49 -9.71
CA LYS A 53 1.26 -8.76 -9.37
C LYS A 53 1.74 -7.74 -8.34
N GLU A 54 2.65 -8.17 -7.49
CA GLU A 54 3.24 -7.35 -6.43
C GLU A 54 4.73 -7.20 -6.65
N VAL A 55 5.26 -6.04 -6.29
CA VAL A 55 6.70 -5.78 -6.22
C VAL A 55 7.20 -6.02 -4.79
N ASP A 56 8.49 -6.27 -4.63
CA ASP A 56 9.09 -6.44 -3.30
C ASP A 56 8.84 -5.22 -2.39
N ARG A 57 8.63 -5.48 -1.09
CA ARG A 57 8.33 -4.45 -0.09
C ARG A 57 9.41 -3.37 -0.01
N PHE A 58 10.67 -3.74 -0.21
CA PHE A 58 11.82 -2.86 -0.10
C PHE A 58 12.31 -2.36 -1.47
N TYR A 59 11.56 -2.61 -2.54
CA TYR A 59 11.87 -2.09 -3.86
C TYR A 59 11.88 -0.55 -3.85
N PRO A 60 13.00 0.11 -4.21
CA PRO A 60 13.16 1.56 -4.06
C PRO A 60 12.45 2.38 -5.16
N SER A 61 11.19 2.07 -5.48
CA SER A 61 10.45 2.65 -6.62
C SER A 61 10.44 4.18 -6.66
N SER A 62 10.32 4.85 -5.51
CA SER A 62 10.29 6.32 -5.42
C SER A 62 11.67 6.98 -5.45
N LYS A 63 12.75 6.21 -5.22
CA LYS A 63 14.13 6.69 -5.14
C LYS A 63 14.96 6.35 -6.38
N THR A 64 14.53 5.36 -7.15
CA THR A 64 15.12 5.01 -8.43
C THR A 64 14.67 6.02 -9.47
N CYS A 65 15.59 6.61 -10.21
CA CYS A 65 15.27 7.42 -11.37
C CYS A 65 14.69 6.51 -12.46
N SER A 66 13.44 6.74 -12.86
CA SER A 66 12.80 5.98 -13.94
C SER A 66 13.45 6.17 -15.32
N ASN A 67 14.27 7.21 -15.49
CA ASN A 67 14.97 7.50 -16.74
C ASN A 67 16.33 6.78 -16.85
N CYS A 68 17.19 6.87 -15.84
CA CYS A 68 18.55 6.31 -15.90
C CYS A 68 18.85 5.21 -14.88
N GLY A 69 17.93 4.89 -13.97
CA GLY A 69 18.10 3.84 -12.96
C GLY A 69 18.94 4.24 -11.73
N PHE A 70 19.46 5.47 -11.66
CA PHE A 70 20.19 5.95 -10.47
C PHE A 70 19.30 5.89 -9.22
N VAL A 71 19.82 5.34 -8.11
CA VAL A 71 19.08 5.21 -6.85
C VAL A 71 19.57 6.24 -5.85
N MET A 72 18.68 7.15 -5.44
CA MET A 72 18.95 8.14 -4.40
C MET A 72 19.21 7.48 -3.04
N ALA A 73 20.17 8.00 -2.26
CA ALA A 73 20.37 7.55 -0.89
C ALA A 73 19.16 7.91 -0.02
N LYS A 74 18.95 7.16 1.07
CA LYS A 74 17.79 7.37 1.96
C LYS A 74 17.80 8.76 2.62
N ALA A 75 18.98 9.29 2.93
CA ALA A 75 19.13 10.61 3.53
C ALA A 75 18.80 11.74 2.55
N ASP A 76 19.05 11.55 1.25
CA ASP A 76 18.95 12.59 0.23
C ASP A 76 17.52 12.76 -0.31
N LEU A 77 16.63 11.79 -0.06
CA LEU A 77 15.26 11.82 -0.54
C LEU A 77 14.25 11.41 0.56
N THR A 78 14.16 12.27 1.58
CA THR A 78 13.22 12.18 2.71
C THR A 78 11.75 12.27 2.26
N LEU A 79 10.81 11.70 3.01
CA LEU A 79 9.40 11.55 2.59
C LEU A 79 8.68 12.86 2.22
N ASN A 80 9.10 13.99 2.78
CA ASN A 80 8.54 15.32 2.48
C ASN A 80 8.93 15.86 1.10
N VAL A 81 9.98 15.33 0.45
CA VAL A 81 10.42 15.81 -0.86
C VAL A 81 9.53 15.22 -1.95
N ARG A 82 8.59 16.00 -2.48
CA ARG A 82 7.63 15.52 -3.49
C ARG A 82 8.17 15.63 -4.92
N ASN A 83 9.00 16.64 -5.19
CA ASN A 83 9.66 16.84 -6.47
C ASN A 83 11.18 16.81 -6.27
N TRP A 84 11.89 16.15 -7.16
CA TRP A 84 13.36 16.04 -7.09
C TRP A 84 13.98 15.92 -8.48
N GLN A 85 15.22 16.39 -8.59
CA GLN A 85 16.01 16.25 -9.80
C GLN A 85 16.99 15.09 -9.63
N CYS A 86 17.06 14.21 -10.63
CA CYS A 86 18.07 13.15 -10.64
C CYS A 86 19.48 13.75 -10.78
N PRO A 87 20.44 13.46 -9.87
CA PRO A 87 21.79 13.98 -9.97
C PRO A 87 22.60 13.35 -11.12
N SER A 88 22.17 12.18 -11.62
CA SER A 88 22.86 11.46 -12.70
C SER A 88 22.42 11.89 -14.10
N CYS A 89 21.14 12.17 -14.32
CA CYS A 89 20.61 12.52 -15.65
C CYS A 89 19.82 13.83 -15.70
N HIS A 90 19.75 14.56 -14.59
CA HIS A 90 19.10 15.86 -14.45
C HIS A 90 17.60 15.91 -14.77
N LYS A 91 16.95 14.75 -14.94
CA LYS A 91 15.50 14.64 -15.12
C LYS A 91 14.78 15.09 -13.85
N GLN A 92 13.75 15.91 -14.02
CA GLN A 92 12.83 16.30 -12.95
C GLN A 92 11.76 15.22 -12.76
N HIS A 93 11.49 14.88 -11.50
CA HIS A 93 10.54 13.85 -11.11
C HIS A 93 9.55 14.38 -10.08
N ASP A 94 8.25 14.10 -10.32
CA ASP A 94 7.30 13.92 -9.23
C ASP A 94 7.52 12.53 -8.62
N ARG A 95 7.56 12.44 -7.29
CA ARG A 95 7.88 11.21 -6.56
C ARG A 95 6.92 10.06 -6.89
N ASP A 96 5.62 10.33 -6.91
CA ASP A 96 4.60 9.28 -7.03
C ASP A 96 4.47 8.84 -8.49
N VAL A 97 4.56 9.77 -9.43
CA VAL A 97 4.62 9.46 -10.88
C VAL A 97 5.87 8.65 -11.20
N ASN A 98 7.03 9.03 -10.67
CA ASN A 98 8.25 8.25 -10.85
C ASN A 98 8.14 6.85 -10.24
N ALA A 99 7.54 6.73 -9.05
CA ALA A 99 7.31 5.44 -8.41
C ALA A 99 6.39 4.55 -9.23
N SER A 100 5.30 5.08 -9.81
CA SER A 100 4.38 4.29 -10.63
C SER A 100 5.03 3.77 -11.91
N ILE A 101 5.86 4.59 -12.57
CA ILE A 101 6.64 4.17 -13.75
C ILE A 101 7.62 3.04 -13.38
N ASN A 102 8.32 3.16 -12.25
CA ASN A 102 9.24 2.11 -11.81
C ASN A 102 8.54 0.80 -11.43
N ILE A 103 7.36 0.88 -10.80
CA ILE A 103 6.53 -0.31 -10.49
C ILE A 103 6.10 -0.99 -11.80
N LEU A 104 5.66 -0.22 -12.80
CA LEU A 104 5.32 -0.77 -14.13
C LEU A 104 6.53 -1.43 -14.79
N ASN A 105 7.68 -0.74 -14.83
CA ASN A 105 8.91 -1.27 -15.42
C ASN A 105 9.36 -2.56 -14.73
N ASN A 106 9.23 -2.65 -13.40
CA ASN A 106 9.52 -3.87 -12.66
C ASN A 106 8.55 -5.00 -13.03
N ALA A 107 7.25 -4.70 -13.10
CA ALA A 107 6.23 -5.67 -13.49
C ALA A 107 6.45 -6.24 -14.90
N THR A 108 6.87 -5.41 -15.86
CA THR A 108 7.21 -5.86 -17.23
C THR A 108 8.40 -6.82 -17.23
N LYS A 109 9.46 -6.52 -16.47
CA LYS A 109 10.63 -7.41 -16.38
C LYS A 109 10.29 -8.81 -15.86
N VAL A 110 9.35 -8.89 -14.91
CA VAL A 110 8.85 -10.16 -14.34
C VAL A 110 7.97 -10.94 -15.34
N LEU A 111 7.45 -10.30 -16.40
CA LEU A 111 6.58 -10.93 -17.41
C LEU A 111 7.33 -11.44 -18.65
N THR A 112 8.56 -10.95 -18.89
CA THR A 112 9.37 -11.28 -20.06
C THR A 112 10.40 -12.40 -19.81
N VAL A 113 10.29 -13.12 -18.69
CA VAL A 113 11.09 -14.33 -18.41
C VAL A 113 10.33 -15.56 -18.88
#